data_AF-U9UUE3-F1
#
_entry.id   AF-U9UUE3-F1
#
_cell.length_a   1.000
_cell.length_b   1.000
_cell.length_c   1.000
_cell.angle_alpha   90.00
_cell.angle_beta   90.00
_cell.angle_gamma   90.00
#
_symmetry.space_group_name_H-M   'P 1'
#
loop_
_entity.id
_entity.type
_entity.pdbx_description
1 polymer ?
#
loop_
_entity_poly.entity_id
_entity_poly.type
_entity_poly.pdbx_seq_one_letter_code
_entity_poly.pdbx_strand_id
1 'polypeptide(L)'
;SSLDKEIDKEEKIDKEETDKEEIDKEPKDLHVHSELLSNHFSKLLESKMGESQDKSITLNDSDISYESLEIILNYLYTGKLPIIESYDNWITLFCDASKFFIPTLVQRCEMELRSYLNHDNLNEVKTIANEYGAEQLLRYCDNFEPPLSQQLIEI
;
A
#
# COMPACT_ATOMS: atom_id res chain seq x y z
N SER A 1 36.44 -47.56 27.09
CA SER A 1 35.28 -48.07 26.36
C SER A 1 34.04 -47.64 27.12
N SER A 2 33.62 -46.40 26.88
CA SER A 2 32.33 -45.83 27.28
C SER A 2 31.39 -45.88 26.06
N LEU A 3 30.08 -45.61 26.28
CA LEU A 3 28.93 -45.70 25.35
C LEU A 3 28.21 -47.07 25.42
N ASP A 4 26.90 -47.23 25.60
CA ASP A 4 25.74 -46.32 25.50
C ASP A 4 24.60 -46.78 26.43
N LYS A 5 23.76 -45.84 26.88
CA LYS A 5 22.41 -46.12 27.40
C LYS A 5 21.44 -45.28 26.57
N GLU A 6 20.75 -45.92 25.63
CA GLU A 6 19.61 -45.32 24.94
C GLU A 6 18.32 -45.53 25.75
N ILE A 7 17.50 -44.48 25.71
CA ILE A 7 16.27 -44.23 26.45
C ILE A 7 15.17 -44.19 25.39
N ASP A 8 14.19 -45.07 25.49
CA ASP A 8 12.94 -44.96 24.73
C ASP A 8 11.78 -44.94 25.74
N LYS A 9 11.12 -43.78 25.84
CA LYS A 9 9.76 -43.66 26.39
C LYS A 9 8.98 -42.69 25.53
N GLU A 10 7.95 -43.27 24.92
CA GLU A 10 7.02 -42.70 23.96
C GLU A 10 6.40 -41.38 24.46
N GLU A 11 6.50 -40.36 23.62
CA GLU A 11 5.95 -39.02 23.82
C GLU A 11 4.49 -38.98 23.33
N LYS A 12 3.61 -38.50 24.21
CA LYS A 12 2.19 -38.30 23.95
C LYS A 12 2.00 -37.08 23.05
N ILE A 13 1.30 -37.30 21.93
CA ILE A 13 0.81 -36.26 21.03
C ILE A 13 -0.39 -35.58 21.69
N ASP A 14 -0.19 -34.38 22.22
CA ASP A 14 -1.26 -33.48 22.66
C ASP A 14 -1.23 -32.19 21.83
N LYS A 15 -2.18 -32.13 20.89
CA LYS A 15 -2.93 -30.95 20.42
C LYS A 15 -2.14 -29.67 20.14
N GLU A 16 -1.76 -29.51 18.88
CA GLU A 16 -1.33 -28.26 18.29
C GLU A 16 -2.53 -27.30 18.16
N GLU A 17 -2.71 -26.47 19.19
CA GLU A 17 -3.49 -25.25 19.13
C GLU A 17 -2.68 -24.26 18.27
N THR A 18 -3.23 -23.87 17.12
CA THR A 18 -2.57 -22.97 16.18
C THR A 18 -2.57 -21.56 16.75
N ASP A 19 -1.58 -21.25 17.58
CA ASP A 19 -1.29 -19.91 18.02
C ASP A 19 -0.89 -19.05 16.82
N LYS A 20 -1.70 -18.02 16.60
CA LYS A 20 -1.43 -16.96 15.64
C LYS A 20 -0.24 -16.17 16.18
N GLU A 21 0.96 -16.41 15.67
CA GLU A 21 2.09 -15.50 15.85
C GLU A 21 1.73 -14.15 15.20
N GLU A 22 1.20 -13.22 16.00
CA GLU A 22 1.33 -11.80 15.74
C GLU A 22 2.83 -11.47 15.80
N ILE A 23 3.47 -11.41 14.64
CA ILE A 23 4.84 -10.94 14.52
C ILE A 23 4.83 -9.46 14.94
N ASP A 24 5.28 -9.19 16.17
CA ASP A 24 5.57 -7.85 16.68
C ASP A 24 6.63 -7.19 15.77
N LYS A 25 6.18 -6.42 14.78
CA LYS A 25 7.08 -5.59 13.97
C LYS A 25 7.50 -4.39 14.82
N GLU A 26 8.81 -4.25 15.07
CA GLU A 26 9.34 -3.08 15.77
C GLU A 26 8.95 -1.78 15.06
N PRO A 27 8.58 -0.72 15.82
CA PRO A 27 8.24 0.57 15.24
C PRO A 27 9.45 1.17 14.50
N LYS A 28 9.22 1.64 13.28
CA LYS A 28 10.25 2.31 12.45
C LYS A 28 10.09 3.82 12.53
N ASP A 29 11.10 4.50 13.08
CA ASP A 29 11.12 5.96 13.14
C ASP A 29 11.59 6.58 11.82
N LEU A 30 10.79 7.49 11.27
CA LEU A 30 11.12 8.28 10.07
C LEU A 30 11.21 9.76 10.43
N HIS A 31 12.39 10.35 10.19
CA HIS A 31 12.60 11.80 10.36
C HIS A 31 12.34 12.54 9.04
N VAL A 32 11.37 13.44 9.05
CA VAL A 32 10.98 14.23 7.88
C VAL A 32 11.00 15.73 8.20
N HIS A 33 11.16 16.56 7.16
CA HIS A 33 11.16 18.01 7.30
C HIS A 33 9.76 18.53 7.64
N SER A 34 9.68 19.46 8.59
CA SER A 34 8.41 20.02 9.08
C SER A 34 7.59 20.70 7.99
N GLU A 35 8.26 21.28 6.99
CA GLU A 35 7.61 21.93 5.84
C GLU A 35 6.86 20.91 4.96
N LEU A 36 7.42 19.71 4.76
CA LEU A 36 6.77 18.63 4.03
C LEU A 36 5.50 18.16 4.77
N LEU A 37 5.63 17.99 6.09
CA LEU A 37 4.54 17.62 6.97
C LEU A 37 3.42 18.67 6.96
N SER A 38 3.75 19.95 7.06
CA SER A 38 2.72 21.01 7.05
C SER A 38 2.04 21.14 5.70
N ASN A 39 2.76 20.95 4.59
CA ASN A 39 2.20 21.17 3.25
C ASN A 39 1.31 20.02 2.77
N HIS A 40 1.71 18.78 3.04
CA HIS A 40 1.02 17.59 2.51
C HIS A 40 0.26 16.80 3.57
N PHE A 41 0.68 16.89 4.83
CA PHE A 41 0.10 16.11 5.91
C PHE A 41 -0.65 16.96 6.92
N SER A 42 -0.89 18.26 6.68
CA SER A 42 -1.58 19.15 7.63
C SER A 42 -2.91 18.59 8.13
N LYS A 43 -3.76 18.08 7.23
CA LYS A 43 -5.03 17.44 7.62
C LYS A 43 -4.83 16.16 8.43
N LEU A 44 -3.81 15.37 8.10
CA LEU A 44 -3.46 14.18 8.87
C LEU A 44 -2.98 14.58 10.26
N LEU A 45 -2.08 15.58 10.34
CA LEU A 45 -1.60 16.19 11.58
C LEU A 45 -2.78 16.67 12.42
N GLU A 46 -3.70 17.46 11.86
CA GLU A 46 -4.87 17.97 12.59
C GLU A 46 -5.76 16.85 13.15
N SER A 47 -5.86 15.71 12.46
CA SER A 47 -6.66 14.58 12.94
C SER A 47 -5.97 13.69 13.98
N LYS A 48 -4.63 13.64 13.99
CA LYS A 48 -3.84 12.70 14.81
C LYS A 48 -3.04 13.38 15.93
N MET A 49 -2.67 14.65 15.75
CA MET A 49 -2.21 15.51 16.84
C MET A 49 -3.47 16.06 17.53
N GLY A 50 -3.79 15.53 18.71
CA GLY A 50 -4.70 16.22 19.63
C GLY A 50 -4.12 17.56 20.09
N GLU A 51 -4.59 18.12 21.20
CA GLU A 51 -4.06 19.38 21.79
C GLU A 51 -2.55 19.35 22.15
N SER A 52 -1.86 18.23 21.91
CA SER A 52 -0.44 18.02 22.19
C SER A 52 0.47 18.73 21.20
N GLN A 53 1.49 19.41 21.74
CA GLN A 53 2.58 20.09 21.01
C GLN A 53 3.65 19.12 20.46
N ASP A 54 3.31 17.84 20.30
CA ASP A 54 4.27 16.82 19.89
C ASP A 54 4.65 16.99 18.43
N LYS A 55 5.95 16.88 18.12
CA LYS A 55 6.49 17.03 16.76
C LYS A 55 6.59 15.70 15.99
N SER A 56 5.88 14.68 16.47
CA SER A 56 5.86 13.34 15.90
C SER A 56 4.42 12.86 15.73
N ILE A 57 4.21 11.96 14.78
CA ILE A 57 2.93 11.30 14.54
C ILE A 57 3.21 9.81 14.44
N THR A 58 2.42 9.02 15.15
CA THR A 58 2.44 7.57 15.02
C THR A 58 1.40 7.15 13.99
N LEU A 59 1.85 6.47 12.95
CA LEU A 59 1.01 5.84 11.94
C LEU A 59 1.03 4.32 12.16
N ASN A 60 -0.12 3.69 11.99
CA ASN A 60 -0.25 2.24 12.06
C ASN A 60 -0.51 1.65 10.67
N ASP A 61 -0.44 0.32 10.56
CA ASP A 61 -0.64 -0.39 9.28
C ASP A 61 -2.02 -0.14 8.65
N SER A 62 -3.02 0.29 9.44
CA SER A 62 -4.33 0.70 8.91
C SER A 62 -4.34 2.10 8.30
N ASP A 63 -3.41 2.97 8.69
CA ASP A 63 -3.27 4.31 8.12
C ASP A 63 -2.52 4.24 6.78
N ILE A 64 -1.33 3.63 6.79
CA ILE A 64 -0.47 3.45 5.61
C ILE A 64 0.61 2.40 5.90
N SER A 65 1.00 1.61 4.90
CA SER A 65 2.18 0.74 5.02
C SER A 65 3.49 1.55 5.03
N TYR A 66 4.51 1.06 5.75
CA TYR A 66 5.83 1.71 5.75
C TYR A 66 6.40 1.90 4.33
N GLU A 67 6.25 0.90 3.46
CA GLU A 67 6.76 0.94 2.08
C GLU A 67 6.07 2.06 1.27
N SER A 68 4.74 2.14 1.35
CA SER A 68 4.00 3.19 0.63
C SER A 68 4.36 4.58 1.16
N LEU A 69 4.54 4.73 2.48
CA LEU A 69 4.96 5.98 3.08
C LEU A 69 6.36 6.39 2.61
N GLU A 70 7.31 5.45 2.56
CA GLU A 70 8.66 5.69 2.08
C GLU A 70 8.68 6.13 0.61
N ILE A 71 7.88 5.49 -0.25
CA ILE A 71 7.71 5.88 -1.66
C ILE A 71 7.16 7.30 -1.78
N ILE A 72 6.11 7.61 -1.02
CA ILE A 72 5.48 8.93 -1.02
C ILE A 72 6.48 9.99 -0.57
N LEU A 73 7.18 9.78 0.54
CA LEU A 73 8.16 10.72 1.05
C LEU A 73 9.29 10.95 0.05
N ASN A 74 9.85 9.88 -0.53
CA ASN A 74 10.89 10.00 -1.54
C ASN A 74 10.39 10.76 -2.78
N TYR A 75 9.16 10.51 -3.21
CA TYR A 75 8.53 11.26 -4.30
C TYR A 75 8.38 12.75 -3.96
N LEU A 76 7.93 13.10 -2.76
CA LEU A 76 7.78 14.50 -2.36
C LEU A 76 9.12 15.23 -2.29
N TYR A 77 10.21 14.55 -1.91
CA TYR A 77 11.55 15.16 -1.88
C TYR A 77 12.20 15.28 -3.27
N THR A 78 12.00 14.30 -4.15
CA THR A 78 12.80 14.17 -5.37
C THR A 78 12.01 14.32 -6.66
N GLY A 79 10.68 14.24 -6.59
CA GLY A 79 9.77 14.12 -7.72
C GLY A 79 9.86 12.77 -8.45
N LYS A 80 10.57 11.78 -7.91
CA LYS A 80 10.85 10.50 -8.56
C LYS A 80 10.19 9.34 -7.83
N LEU A 81 9.73 8.36 -8.60
CA LEU A 81 9.24 7.09 -8.09
C LEU A 81 10.30 6.00 -8.30
N PRO A 82 10.36 5.00 -7.41
CA PRO A 82 11.08 3.76 -7.70
C PRO A 82 10.40 3.01 -8.85
N ILE A 83 11.02 1.91 -9.28
CA ILE A 83 10.38 0.98 -10.21
C ILE A 83 9.26 0.26 -9.45
N ILE A 84 8.03 0.38 -9.93
CA ILE A 84 6.84 -0.29 -9.39
C ILE A 84 6.30 -1.19 -10.51
N GLU A 85 6.35 -2.50 -10.29
CA GLU A 85 6.14 -3.49 -11.35
C GLU A 85 4.73 -4.10 -11.35
N SER A 86 4.04 -4.09 -10.20
CA SER A 86 2.73 -4.73 -10.05
C SER A 86 1.57 -3.74 -10.06
N TYR A 87 0.44 -4.20 -10.62
CA TYR A 87 -0.85 -3.50 -10.55
C TYR A 87 -1.25 -3.20 -9.10
N ASP A 88 -1.14 -4.19 -8.21
CA ASP A 88 -1.55 -4.05 -6.81
C ASP A 88 -0.75 -2.97 -6.07
N ASN A 89 0.55 -2.84 -6.36
CA ASN A 89 1.38 -1.80 -5.75
C ASN A 89 0.99 -0.41 -6.30
N TRP A 90 0.65 -0.31 -7.58
CA TRP A 90 0.13 0.94 -8.17
C TRP A 90 -1.23 1.34 -7.60
N ILE A 91 -2.14 0.38 -7.39
CA ILE A 91 -3.43 0.63 -6.74
C ILE A 91 -3.23 1.08 -5.29
N THR A 92 -2.38 0.39 -4.53
CA THR A 92 -2.06 0.76 -3.14
C THR A 92 -1.51 2.18 -3.07
N LEU A 93 -0.50 2.49 -3.91
CA LEU A 93 0.10 3.83 -3.96
C LEU A 93 -0.91 4.90 -4.38
N PHE A 94 -1.79 4.60 -5.35
CA PHE A 94 -2.86 5.51 -5.77
C PHE A 94 -3.81 5.83 -4.61
N CYS A 95 -4.27 4.81 -3.89
CA CYS A 95 -5.17 4.97 -2.74
C CYS A 95 -4.50 5.82 -1.66
N ASP A 96 -3.26 5.50 -1.29
CA ASP A 96 -2.54 6.23 -0.26
C ASP A 96 -2.24 7.68 -0.68
N ALA A 97 -1.75 7.91 -1.91
CA ALA A 97 -1.54 9.26 -2.42
C ALA A 97 -2.83 10.10 -2.43
N SER A 98 -3.97 9.46 -2.69
CA SER A 98 -5.28 10.11 -2.64
C SER A 98 -5.70 10.45 -1.21
N LYS A 99 -5.51 9.55 -0.24
CA LYS A 99 -5.75 9.80 1.20
C LYS A 99 -4.93 10.97 1.72
N PHE A 100 -3.67 11.08 1.30
CA PHE A 100 -2.77 12.16 1.69
C PHE A 100 -2.90 13.42 0.82
N PHE A 101 -3.88 13.47 -0.10
CA PHE A 101 -4.11 14.61 -0.98
C PHE A 101 -2.83 15.08 -1.68
N ILE A 102 -2.18 14.20 -2.43
CA ILE A 102 -0.96 14.49 -3.21
C ILE A 102 -1.29 14.44 -4.71
N PRO A 103 -1.87 15.52 -5.30
CA PRO A 103 -2.46 15.45 -6.64
C PRO A 103 -1.48 15.03 -7.74
N THR A 104 -0.22 15.47 -7.66
CA THR A 104 0.78 15.14 -8.69
C THR A 104 1.13 13.65 -8.69
N LEU A 105 1.11 13.02 -7.51
CA LEU A 105 1.34 11.57 -7.39
C LEU A 105 0.10 10.79 -7.82
N VAL A 106 -1.10 11.25 -7.44
CA VAL A 106 -2.36 10.66 -7.90
C VAL A 106 -2.38 10.60 -9.43
N GLN A 107 -2.15 11.74 -10.11
CA GLN A 107 -2.10 11.80 -11.57
C GLN A 107 -1.07 10.86 -12.19
N ARG A 108 0.09 10.72 -11.54
CA ARG A 108 1.12 9.79 -11.99
C ARG A 108 0.62 8.34 -11.92
N CYS A 109 -0.04 7.96 -10.82
CA CYS A 109 -0.62 6.64 -10.67
C CYS A 109 -1.76 6.40 -11.68
N GLU A 110 -2.65 7.38 -11.89
CA GLU A 110 -3.73 7.28 -12.90
C GLU A 110 -3.17 6.95 -14.30
N MET A 111 -2.07 7.61 -14.68
CA MET A 111 -1.41 7.39 -15.96
C MET A 111 -0.82 5.99 -16.09
N GLU A 112 -0.19 5.47 -15.05
CA GLU A 112 0.41 4.12 -15.06
C GLU A 112 -0.67 3.04 -15.00
N LEU A 113 -1.69 3.20 -14.14
CA LEU A 113 -2.82 2.28 -14.01
C LEU A 113 -3.60 2.09 -15.32
N ARG A 114 -3.66 3.12 -16.18
CA ARG A 114 -4.21 3.00 -17.53
C ARG A 114 -3.61 1.82 -18.30
N SER A 115 -2.31 1.57 -18.16
CA SER A 115 -1.62 0.51 -18.89
C SER A 115 -1.91 -0.90 -18.35
N TYR A 116 -2.47 -1.00 -17.14
CA TYR A 116 -2.87 -2.25 -16.51
C TYR A 116 -4.35 -2.59 -16.70
N LEU A 117 -5.16 -1.67 -17.24
CA LEU A 117 -6.59 -1.91 -17.46
C LEU A 117 -6.81 -3.11 -18.38
N ASN A 118 -7.73 -3.97 -17.97
CA ASN A 118 -8.19 -5.15 -18.70
C ASN A 118 -9.63 -5.50 -18.29
N HIS A 119 -10.24 -6.48 -18.96
CA HIS A 119 -11.61 -6.88 -18.66
C HIS A 119 -11.83 -7.34 -17.21
N ASP A 120 -10.84 -7.96 -16.59
CA ASP A 120 -10.96 -8.55 -15.25
C ASP A 120 -10.94 -7.45 -14.17
N ASN A 121 -10.12 -6.41 -14.34
CA ASN A 121 -9.95 -5.36 -13.33
C ASN A 121 -10.74 -4.06 -13.61
N LEU A 122 -11.32 -3.87 -14.80
CA LEU A 122 -11.96 -2.61 -15.19
C LEU A 122 -13.01 -2.10 -14.19
N ASN A 123 -13.88 -3.00 -13.72
CA ASN A 123 -14.95 -2.64 -12.78
C ASN A 123 -14.41 -2.27 -11.39
N GLU A 124 -13.37 -2.98 -10.93
CA GLU A 124 -12.68 -2.70 -9.68
C GLU A 124 -12.04 -1.30 -9.74
N VAL A 125 -11.21 -1.06 -10.78
CA VAL A 125 -10.52 0.23 -10.96
C VAL A 125 -11.52 1.37 -11.07
N LYS A 126 -12.63 1.18 -11.79
CA LYS A 126 -13.69 2.19 -11.90
C LYS A 126 -14.33 2.48 -10.54
N THR A 127 -14.57 1.48 -9.71
CA THR A 127 -15.13 1.65 -8.37
C THR A 127 -14.18 2.45 -7.49
N ILE A 128 -12.90 2.06 -7.46
CA ILE A 128 -11.83 2.75 -6.71
C ILE A 128 -11.69 4.20 -7.18
N ALA A 129 -11.64 4.44 -8.50
CA ALA A 129 -11.51 5.77 -9.05
C ALA A 129 -12.70 6.68 -8.65
N ASN A 130 -13.91 6.12 -8.57
CA ASN A 130 -15.10 6.85 -8.14
C ASN A 130 -15.05 7.18 -6.64
N GLU A 131 -14.60 6.25 -5.80
CA GLU A 131 -14.43 6.44 -4.35
C GLU A 131 -13.49 7.61 -4.03
N TYR A 132 -12.38 7.71 -4.76
CA TYR A 132 -11.37 8.75 -4.57
C TYR A 132 -11.57 10.00 -5.45
N GLY A 133 -12.64 10.04 -6.27
CA GLY A 133 -12.91 11.17 -7.17
C GLY A 133 -11.84 11.38 -8.25
N ALA A 134 -11.19 10.31 -8.71
CA ALA A 134 -10.13 10.33 -9.70
C ALA A 134 -10.69 10.37 -11.13
N GLU A 135 -11.01 11.58 -11.58
CA GLU A 135 -11.69 11.83 -12.85
C GLU A 135 -10.90 11.36 -14.08
N GLN A 136 -9.55 11.39 -14.06
CA GLN A 136 -8.78 10.96 -15.22
C GLN A 136 -8.78 9.44 -15.33
N LEU A 137 -8.64 8.73 -14.21
CA LEU A 137 -8.72 7.27 -14.19
C LEU A 137 -10.12 6.78 -14.57
N LEU A 138 -11.18 7.43 -14.09
CA LEU A 138 -12.55 7.17 -14.54
C LEU A 138 -12.68 7.31 -16.06
N ARG A 139 -12.12 8.38 -16.62
CA ARG A 139 -12.11 8.59 -18.06
C ARG A 139 -11.35 7.50 -18.80
N TYR A 140 -10.24 6.98 -18.27
CA TYR A 140 -9.54 5.85 -18.87
C TYR A 140 -10.40 4.58 -18.85
N CYS A 141 -11.11 4.32 -17.75
CA CYS A 141 -12.04 3.20 -17.66
C CYS A 141 -13.21 3.34 -18.66
N ASP A 142 -13.80 4.53 -18.79
CA ASP A 142 -14.93 4.76 -19.69
C ASP A 142 -14.56 4.65 -21.17
N ASN A 143 -13.30 4.96 -21.51
CA ASN A 143 -12.77 4.83 -22.87
C ASN A 143 -11.92 3.57 -23.04
N PHE A 144 -12.07 2.58 -22.15
CA PHE A 144 -11.31 1.35 -22.24
C PHE A 144 -11.78 0.53 -23.44
N GLU A 145 -10.89 0.39 -24.42
CA GLU A 145 -11.03 -0.54 -25.53
C GLU A 145 -10.02 -1.67 -25.32
N PRO A 146 -10.48 -2.92 -25.14
CA PRO A 146 -9.56 -4.02 -24.92
C PRO A 146 -8.65 -4.21 -26.15
N PRO A 147 -7.35 -4.48 -25.96
CA PRO A 147 -6.48 -4.85 -27.07
C PRO A 147 -7.03 -6.10 -27.78
N LEU A 148 -6.83 -6.17 -29.10
CA LEU A 148 -7.31 -7.28 -29.95
C LEU A 148 -6.93 -8.68 -29.41
N SER A 149 -5.80 -8.79 -28.71
CA SER A 149 -5.34 -10.01 -28.06
C SER A 149 -6.27 -10.53 -26.96
N GLN A 150 -7.03 -9.65 -26.30
CA GLN A 150 -8.02 -9.99 -25.28
C GLN A 150 -9.40 -10.28 -25.87
N GLN A 151 -9.69 -9.82 -27.09
CA GLN A 151 -10.96 -10.06 -27.77
C GLN A 151 -11.08 -11.46 -28.39
N LEU A 152 -9.96 -12.15 -28.62
CA LEU A 152 -9.93 -13.43 -29.34
C LEU A 152 -10.24 -14.67 -28.47
N ILE A 153 -10.55 -14.49 -27.18
CA ILE A 153 -10.75 -15.61 -26.22
C ILE A 153 -12.22 -16.11 -26.25
N GLU A 154 -13.14 -15.38 -26.88
CA GLU A 154 -14.54 -15.81 -27.03
C GLU A 154 -14.81 -16.41 -28.43
N ILE A 155 -14.32 -17.63 -28.71
CA ILE A 155 -14.78 -18.45 -29.85
C ILE A 155 -14.94 -19.92 -29.45
#